data_AF-A0A966J5W5-F1
#
_entry.id   AF-A0A966J5W5-F1
#
_cell.length_a   1.000
_cell.length_b   1.000
_cell.length_c   1.000
_cell.angle_alpha   90.00
_cell.angle_beta   90.00
_cell.angle_gamma   90.00
#
_symmetry.space_group_name_H-M   'P 1'
#
loop_
_entity.id
_entity.type
_entity.pdbx_description
1 polymer ?
#
loop_
_entity_poly.entity_id
_entity_poly.type
_entity_poly.pdbx_seq_one_letter_code
_entity_poly.pdbx_strand_id
1 'polypeptide(L)' 'VEEYPEAGLLRLVVAGGIRVQVRPSGTEPKVKIYGEGVGIDPTSAVEAVIALLA' A
#
# COMPACT_ATOMS: atom_id res chain seq x y z
N VAL A 1 -2.76 -0.02 -10.98
CA VAL A 1 -2.81 -1.00 -9.88
C VAL A 1 -2.22 -2.29 -10.41
N GLU A 2 -1.35 -2.92 -9.64
CA GLU A 2 -0.71 -4.21 -9.96
C GLU A 2 -1.06 -5.22 -8.86
N GLU A 3 -1.39 -6.44 -9.26
CA GLU A 3 -1.75 -7.54 -8.37
C GLU A 3 -0.70 -8.64 -8.42
N TYR A 4 -0.35 -9.16 -7.24
CA TYR A 4 0.53 -10.32 -7.08
C TYR A 4 -0.18 -11.36 -6.20
N PRO A 5 -1.07 -12.19 -6.77
CA PRO A 5 -1.91 -13.11 -6.00
C PRO A 5 -1.12 -14.11 -5.16
N GLU A 6 -0.06 -14.70 -5.71
CA GLU A 6 0.84 -15.64 -5.02
C GLU A 6 1.51 -15.02 -3.77
N ALA A 7 1.64 -13.69 -3.75
CA ALA A 7 2.18 -12.95 -2.62
C ALA A 7 1.10 -12.28 -1.76
N GLY A 8 -0.19 -12.42 -2.09
CA GLY A 8 -1.28 -11.68 -1.43
C GLY A 8 -0.99 -10.17 -1.39
N LEU A 9 -0.51 -9.59 -2.50
CA LEU A 9 -0.06 -8.21 -2.55
C LEU A 9 -0.81 -7.42 -3.61
N LEU A 10 -1.36 -6.28 -3.19
CA LEU A 10 -1.81 -5.22 -4.07
C LEU A 10 -0.78 -4.08 -4.05
N ARG A 11 -0.37 -3.61 -5.22
CA ARG A 11 0.53 -2.47 -5.38
C ARG A 11 -0.16 -1.37 -6.17
N LEU A 12 -0.19 -0.18 -5.56
CA LEU A 12 -0.60 1.05 -6.22
C LEU A 12 0.65 1.90 -6.48
N VAL A 13 0.75 2.44 -7.68
CA VAL A 13 1.69 3.53 -8.00
C VAL A 13 0.81 4.75 -8.24
N VAL A 14 0.97 5.76 -7.39
CA VAL A 14 0.18 7.00 -7.43
C VAL A 14 1.04 8.15 -7.99
N ALA A 15 0.44 9.34 -8.10
CA ALA A 15 1.13 10.52 -8.61
C ALA A 15 2.46 10.78 -7.86
N GLY A 16 3.48 11.25 -8.59
CA GLY A 16 4.82 11.44 -8.05
C GLY A 16 5.65 10.16 -7.88
N GLY A 17 5.14 9.00 -8.34
CA GLY A 17 5.85 7.73 -8.27
C GLY A 17 5.83 7.08 -6.89
N ILE A 18 5.01 7.59 -5.95
CA ILE A 18 4.83 6.96 -4.65
C ILE A 18 4.19 5.59 -4.86
N ARG A 19 4.73 4.59 -4.16
CA ARG A 19 4.23 3.22 -4.16
C ARG A 19 3.54 2.94 -2.84
N VAL A 20 2.29 2.49 -2.89
CA VAL A 20 1.55 1.97 -1.73
C VAL A 20 1.31 0.49 -1.91
N GLN A 21 1.67 -0.32 -0.92
CA GLN A 21 1.51 -1.77 -0.93
C GLN A 21 0.56 -2.20 0.18
N VAL A 22 -0.46 -2.98 -0.16
CA VAL A 22 -1.47 -3.51 0.77
C VAL A 22 -1.36 -5.03 0.81
N ARG A 23 -1.24 -5.61 2.00
CA ARG A 23 -1.11 -7.06 2.20
C ARG A 23 -1.87 -7.53 3.44
N PRO A 24 -2.58 -8.65 3.41
CA PRO A 24 -3.02 -9.31 4.63
C PRO A 24 -1.78 -9.81 5.40
N SER A 25 -1.82 -9.71 6.73
CA SER A 25 -0.79 -10.26 7.59
C SER A 25 -0.94 -11.77 7.68
N GLY A 26 0.16 -12.52 7.53
CA GLY A 26 0.14 -13.99 7.67
C GLY A 26 0.15 -14.49 9.11
N THR A 27 0.41 -13.63 10.11
CA THR A 27 0.59 -14.03 11.51
C THR A 27 -0.42 -13.41 12.47
N GLU A 28 -1.20 -12.42 12.02
CA GLU A 28 -2.13 -11.67 12.87
C GLU A 28 -3.35 -11.26 12.05
N PRO A 29 -4.54 -11.07 12.66
CA PRO A 29 -5.76 -10.68 11.95
C PRO A 29 -5.75 -9.18 11.61
N LYS A 30 -4.81 -8.76 10.75
CA LYS A 30 -4.65 -7.36 10.32
C LYS A 30 -4.20 -7.24 8.87
N VAL A 31 -4.44 -6.07 8.28
CA VAL A 31 -3.89 -5.65 6.99
C VAL A 31 -2.68 -4.75 7.24
N LYS A 32 -1.59 -4.97 6.51
CA LYS A 32 -0.38 -4.13 6.54
C LYS A 32 -0.36 -3.26 5.29
N ILE A 33 -0.11 -1.96 5.49
CA ILE A 33 -0.02 -0.97 4.42
C ILE A 33 1.34 -0.29 4.52
N TYR A 34 2.04 -0.23 3.39
CA TYR A 34 3.39 0.35 3.30
C TYR A 34 3.41 1.42 2.22
N GLY A 35 3.97 2.58 2.54
CA GLY A 35 4.24 3.65 1.59
C GLY A 35 5.72 3.79 1.30
N GLU A 36 6.08 4.06 0.06
CA GLU A 36 7.45 4.30 -0.38
C GLU A 36 7.50 5.42 -1.42
N GLY A 37 8.39 6.39 -1.20
CA GLY A 37 8.65 7.49 -2.12
C GLY A 37 10.14 7.83 -2.12
N VAL A 38 10.69 8.19 -3.29
CA VAL A 38 12.07 8.64 -3.41
C VAL A 38 12.09 10.17 -3.34
N GLY A 39 12.58 10.72 -2.24
CA GLY A 39 12.62 12.18 -2.02
C GLY A 39 11.25 12.82 -1.80
N ILE A 40 10.21 12.02 -1.58
CA ILE A 40 8.83 12.46 -1.34
C ILE A 40 8.28 11.64 -0.17
N ASP A 41 7.59 12.29 0.76
CA ASP A 41 6.91 11.64 1.88
C ASP A 41 5.65 10.90 1.39
N PRO A 42 5.54 9.58 1.60
CA PRO A 42 4.39 8.79 1.15
C PRO A 42 3.19 8.81 2.10
N THR A 43 3.27 9.51 3.25
CA THR A 43 2.27 9.42 4.34
C THR A 43 0.85 9.73 3.86
N SER A 44 0.65 10.82 3.11
CA SER A 44 -0.68 11.20 2.61
C SER A 44 -1.29 10.17 1.66
N ALA A 45 -0.46 9.50 0.86
CA ALA A 45 -0.91 8.43 -0.02
C ALA A 45 -1.33 7.18 0.76
N VAL A 46 -0.60 6.85 1.84
CA VAL A 46 -0.96 5.75 2.73
C VAL A 46 -2.29 6.03 3.43
N GLU A 47 -2.47 7.23 3.97
CA GLU A 47 -3.73 7.64 4.63
C GLU A 47 -4.93 7.59 3.67
N ALA A 48 -4.74 8.03 2.42
CA ALA A 48 -5.78 7.95 1.40
C ALA A 48 -6.19 6.50 1.09
N VAL A 49 -5.22 5.58 1.04
CA VAL A 49 -5.51 4.15 0.84
C VAL A 49 -6.18 3.54 2.06
N ILE A 50 -5.79 3.93 3.27
CA ILE A 50 -6.48 3.51 4.50
C ILE A 50 -7.95 3.94 4.46
N ALA A 51 -8.21 5.20 4.12
CA ALA A 51 -9.56 5.75 4.05
C ALA A 51 -10.44 5.05 2.99
N LEU A 52 -9.85 4.58 1.89
CA LEU A 52 -10.56 3.83 0.84
C LEU A 52 -10.98 2.42 1.29
N LEU A 53 -10.25 1.83 2.24
CA LEU A 53 -10.47 0.47 2.73
C LEU A 53 -11.39 0.40 3.97
N ALA A 54 -11.76 1.55 4.53
CA ALA A 54 -12.67 1.68 5.66
C ALA A 54 -14.13 1.64 5.21
#